data_AF-A0A2I1PB13-F1
#
_entry.id   AF-A0A2I1PB13-F1
#
_cell.length_a   1.000
_cell.length_b   1.000
_cell.length_c   1.000
_cell.angle_alpha   90.00
_cell.angle_beta   90.00
_cell.angle_gamma   90.00
#
_symmetry.space_group_name_H-M   'P 1'
#
loop_
_entity.id
_entity.type
_entity.pdbx_description
1 polymer ?
#
loop_
_entity_poly.entity_id
_entity_poly.type
_entity_poly.pdbx_seq_one_letter_code
_entity_poly.pdbx_strand_id
1 'polypeptide(L)'
;MSTRFTRYTASPEGEVTFFLIGMRVNSPLQVRRWGPVVMAMPRMLRYLSSTPEAGMLGHHQWFGRTTILLSYWRSPEHLQRFAADAEGPHLEPWRRFRALAQDGDVGVWHETYVAGPGSREAVYANMGEGFGLAGALGAVQMGAGLQTHAQRLRAVGQG
;
A
#
# COMPACT_ATOMS: atom_id res chain seq x y z
N MET A 1 -21.07 25.01 6.21
CA MET A 1 -20.68 23.80 6.99
C MET A 1 -19.40 24.12 7.73
N SER A 2 -19.41 24.12 9.05
CA SER A 2 -18.20 24.34 9.86
C SER A 2 -17.38 23.04 9.85
N THR A 3 -16.20 23.07 9.22
CA THR A 3 -15.24 21.97 9.27
C THR A 3 -14.58 21.96 10.66
N ARG A 4 -15.15 21.17 11.59
CA ARG A 4 -14.52 20.92 12.88
C ARG A 4 -13.21 20.18 12.67
N PHE A 5 -12.19 20.55 13.44
CA PHE A 5 -10.93 19.84 13.50
C PHE A 5 -11.16 18.37 13.90
N THR A 6 -10.63 17.43 13.12
CA THR A 6 -10.74 15.99 13.40
C THR A 6 -9.36 15.37 13.60
N ARG A 7 -9.29 14.37 14.48
CA ARG A 7 -8.08 13.58 14.72
C ARG A 7 -8.42 12.12 14.91
N TYR A 8 -7.86 11.27 14.06
CA TYR A 8 -8.03 9.82 14.09
C TYR A 8 -6.68 9.11 14.17
N THR A 9 -6.71 7.87 14.65
CA THR A 9 -5.67 6.85 14.49
C THR A 9 -6.26 5.67 13.72
N ALA A 10 -5.41 4.74 13.27
CA ALA A 10 -5.86 3.43 12.81
C ALA A 10 -6.23 2.54 14.01
N SER A 11 -7.13 1.57 13.79
CA SER A 11 -7.44 0.52 14.76
C SER A 11 -6.16 -0.15 15.29
N PRO A 12 -6.05 -0.38 16.61
CA PRO A 12 -4.87 -1.01 17.21
C PRO A 12 -4.81 -2.51 16.97
N GLU A 13 -5.94 -3.13 16.63
CA GLU A 13 -6.06 -4.58 16.53
C GLU A 13 -5.38 -5.13 15.28
N GLY A 14 -4.83 -6.33 15.42
CA GLY A 14 -4.33 -7.14 14.33
C GLY A 14 -2.98 -6.71 13.75
N GLU A 15 -2.40 -7.65 13.01
CA GLU A 15 -1.19 -7.44 12.23
C GLU A 15 -1.54 -6.87 10.85
N VAL A 16 -0.58 -6.17 10.25
CA VAL A 16 -0.71 -5.64 8.90
C VAL A 16 0.62 -5.71 8.18
N THR A 17 0.56 -6.04 6.90
CA THR A 17 1.71 -5.98 6.00
C THR A 17 1.63 -4.73 5.13
N PHE A 18 2.63 -3.89 5.19
CA PHE A 18 2.83 -2.77 4.28
C PHE A 18 3.65 -3.27 3.09
N PHE A 19 3.15 -3.04 1.89
CA PHE A 19 3.90 -3.29 0.66
C PHE A 19 3.98 -2.00 -0.14
N LEU A 20 5.20 -1.51 -0.27
CA LEU A 20 5.53 -0.37 -1.10
C LEU A 20 6.13 -0.91 -2.39
N ILE A 21 5.62 -0.47 -3.53
CA ILE A 21 6.18 -0.80 -4.83
C ILE A 21 6.14 0.42 -5.73
N GLY A 22 7.14 0.56 -6.59
CA GLY A 22 7.14 1.66 -7.54
C GLY A 22 8.09 1.44 -8.70
N MET A 23 8.05 2.39 -9.61
CA MET A 23 8.84 2.37 -10.83
C MET A 23 9.46 3.74 -11.07
N ARG A 24 10.66 3.77 -11.64
CA ARG A 24 11.32 4.96 -12.16
C ARG A 24 11.60 4.80 -13.63
N VAL A 25 11.20 5.78 -14.44
CA VAL A 25 11.57 5.84 -15.85
C VAL A 25 12.97 6.46 -15.97
N ASN A 26 13.92 5.70 -16.51
CA ASN A 26 15.29 6.17 -16.73
C ASN A 26 15.44 6.77 -18.14
N SER A 27 14.73 6.22 -19.12
CA SER A 27 14.77 6.61 -20.53
C SER A 27 13.41 7.20 -20.97
N PRO A 28 13.07 8.47 -20.68
CA PRO A 28 11.73 9.03 -20.90
C PRO A 28 11.29 9.01 -22.36
N LEU A 29 12.23 9.10 -23.31
CA LEU A 29 11.93 9.09 -24.75
C LEU A 29 11.49 7.71 -25.28
N GLN A 30 11.72 6.63 -24.53
CA GLN A 30 11.39 5.26 -24.96
C GLN A 30 9.96 4.83 -24.55
N VAL A 31 8.97 5.70 -24.73
CA VAL A 31 7.58 5.52 -24.27
C VAL A 31 6.96 4.19 -24.73
N ARG A 32 7.21 3.78 -25.97
CA ARG A 32 6.68 2.51 -26.52
C ARG A 32 7.18 1.27 -25.78
N ARG A 33 8.35 1.37 -25.12
CA ARG A 33 8.95 0.27 -24.35
C ARG A 33 8.35 0.21 -22.95
N TRP A 34 8.37 1.33 -22.21
CA TRP A 34 7.96 1.33 -20.81
C TRP A 34 6.46 1.56 -20.58
N GLY A 35 5.74 2.13 -21.54
CA GLY A 35 4.31 2.45 -21.44
C GLY A 35 3.43 1.27 -21.03
N PRO A 36 3.54 0.08 -21.66
CA PRO A 36 2.76 -1.10 -21.29
C PRO A 36 2.97 -1.56 -19.83
N VAL A 37 4.16 -1.37 -19.25
CA VAL A 37 4.44 -1.72 -17.85
C VAL A 37 3.70 -0.78 -16.90
N VAL A 38 3.71 0.52 -17.19
CA VAL A 38 2.96 1.52 -16.39
C VAL A 38 1.47 1.24 -16.40
N MET A 39 0.93 0.86 -17.56
CA MET A 39 -0.50 0.59 -17.73
C MET A 39 -0.97 -0.72 -17.09
N ALA A 40 -0.06 -1.57 -16.61
CA ALA A 40 -0.43 -2.83 -15.96
C ALA A 40 -0.96 -2.64 -14.53
N MET A 41 -0.44 -1.66 -13.78
CA MET A 41 -0.77 -1.49 -12.36
C MET A 41 -2.28 -1.22 -12.12
N PRO A 42 -2.97 -0.36 -12.90
CA PRO A 42 -4.41 -0.14 -12.73
C PRO A 42 -5.26 -1.41 -12.89
N ARG A 43 -4.85 -2.35 -13.75
CA ARG A 43 -5.55 -3.64 -13.93
C ARG A 43 -5.40 -4.51 -12.67
N MET A 44 -4.19 -4.60 -12.12
CA MET A 44 -3.94 -5.33 -10.88
C MET A 44 -4.71 -4.76 -9.70
N LEU A 45 -4.73 -3.43 -9.55
CA LEU A 45 -5.49 -2.77 -8.48
C LEU A 45 -7.00 -2.99 -8.62
N ARG A 46 -7.55 -2.91 -9.84
CA ARG A 46 -8.97 -3.21 -10.07
C ARG A 46 -9.31 -4.65 -9.68
N TYR A 47 -8.47 -5.62 -10.04
CA TYR A 47 -8.66 -7.01 -9.63
C TYR A 47 -8.65 -7.14 -8.10
N LEU A 48 -7.64 -6.59 -7.44
CA LEU A 48 -7.54 -6.65 -5.97
C LEU A 48 -8.72 -5.96 -5.26
N SER A 49 -9.27 -4.89 -5.82
CA SER A 49 -10.46 -4.23 -5.28
C SER A 49 -11.73 -5.07 -5.43
N SER A 50 -11.83 -5.92 -6.45
CA SER A 50 -12.96 -6.83 -6.68
C SER A 50 -12.80 -8.21 -6.03
N THR A 51 -11.61 -8.51 -5.46
CA THR A 51 -11.23 -9.83 -4.95
C THR A 51 -10.72 -9.71 -3.50
N PRO A 52 -11.60 -9.42 -2.51
CA PRO A 52 -11.20 -9.19 -1.12
C PRO A 52 -10.44 -10.36 -0.47
N GLU A 53 -10.68 -11.59 -0.93
CA GLU A 53 -10.02 -12.82 -0.52
C GLU A 53 -8.53 -12.86 -0.89
N ALA A 54 -8.10 -12.06 -1.88
CA ALA A 54 -6.69 -11.86 -2.20
C ALA A 54 -5.94 -11.20 -1.03
N GLY A 55 -6.65 -10.50 -0.14
CA GLY A 55 -6.12 -10.01 1.13
C GLY A 55 -5.52 -8.60 1.11
N MET A 56 -5.69 -7.83 0.03
CA MET A 56 -5.40 -6.40 0.04
C MET A 56 -6.49 -5.65 0.81
N LEU A 57 -6.09 -4.87 1.80
CA LEU A 57 -6.95 -4.09 2.69
C LEU A 57 -7.19 -2.66 2.18
N GLY A 58 -6.26 -2.13 1.39
CA GLY A 58 -6.35 -0.80 0.81
C GLY A 58 -5.04 -0.39 0.15
N HIS A 59 -5.07 0.70 -0.62
CA HIS A 59 -3.88 1.23 -1.25
C HIS A 59 -3.96 2.73 -1.53
N HIS A 60 -2.80 3.36 -1.73
CA HIS A 60 -2.64 4.72 -2.21
C HIS A 60 -1.51 4.79 -3.22
N GLN A 61 -1.69 5.61 -4.25
CA GLN A 61 -0.71 5.75 -5.32
C GLN A 61 -0.35 7.22 -5.51
N TRP A 62 0.95 7.50 -5.58
CA TRP A 62 1.47 8.81 -5.93
C TRP A 62 2.36 8.69 -7.16
N PHE A 63 2.24 9.71 -8.03
CA PHE A 63 2.93 9.78 -9.30
C PHE A 63 4.03 10.85 -9.26
N GLY A 64 5.09 10.61 -10.02
CA GLY A 64 6.27 11.46 -10.13
C GLY A 64 7.30 10.78 -11.03
N ARG A 65 8.54 11.27 -11.03
CA ARG A 65 9.64 10.60 -11.74
C ARG A 65 9.84 9.16 -11.25
N THR A 66 9.71 8.97 -9.94
CA THR A 66 9.60 7.68 -9.29
C THR A 66 8.20 7.59 -8.70
N THR A 67 7.45 6.55 -9.06
CA THR A 67 6.13 6.30 -8.50
C THR A 67 6.23 5.55 -7.18
N ILE A 68 5.17 5.64 -6.38
CA ILE A 68 4.97 4.83 -5.18
C ILE A 68 3.52 4.38 -5.11
N LEU A 69 3.33 3.08 -4.97
CA LEU A 69 2.09 2.44 -4.56
C LEU A 69 2.33 1.90 -3.16
N LEU A 70 1.67 2.50 -2.17
CA LEU A 70 1.56 1.95 -0.83
C LEU A 70 0.31 1.08 -0.77
N SER A 71 0.46 -0.17 -0.35
CA SER A 71 -0.65 -1.09 -0.16
C SER A 71 -0.59 -1.76 1.21
N TYR A 72 -1.76 -2.02 1.78
CA TYR A 72 -1.93 -2.67 3.06
C TYR A 72 -2.50 -4.06 2.82
N TRP A 73 -1.96 -5.06 3.50
CA TRP A 73 -2.31 -6.47 3.30
C TRP A 73 -2.55 -7.17 4.63
N ARG A 74 -3.46 -8.15 4.61
CA ARG A 74 -3.76 -9.00 5.77
C ARG A 74 -2.51 -9.70 6.32
N SER A 75 -1.64 -10.17 5.44
CA SER A 75 -0.41 -10.88 5.80
C SER A 75 0.57 -10.92 4.62
N PRO A 76 1.86 -11.21 4.84
CA PRO A 76 2.81 -11.35 3.74
C PRO A 76 2.47 -12.57 2.85
N GLU A 77 1.82 -13.60 3.38
CA GLU A 77 1.37 -14.77 2.61
C GLU A 77 0.24 -14.43 1.64
N HIS A 78 -0.66 -13.51 1.99
CA HIS A 78 -1.68 -13.02 1.05
C HIS A 78 -1.04 -12.29 -0.13
N LEU A 79 -0.11 -11.39 0.16
CA LEU A 79 0.67 -10.69 -0.86
C LEU A 79 1.44 -11.66 -1.77
N GLN A 80 2.13 -12.64 -1.18
CA GLN A 80 2.89 -13.64 -1.94
C GLN A 80 1.99 -14.52 -2.81
N ARG A 81 0.83 -14.96 -2.29
CA ARG A 81 -0.14 -15.73 -3.07
C ARG A 81 -0.63 -14.95 -4.27
N PHE A 82 -1.00 -13.67 -4.10
CA PHE A 82 -1.37 -12.82 -5.23
C PHE A 82 -0.23 -12.68 -6.25
N ALA A 83 1.00 -12.45 -5.78
CA ALA A 83 2.15 -12.28 -6.68
C ALA A 83 2.50 -13.56 -7.46
N ALA A 84 2.22 -14.73 -6.90
CA ALA A 84 2.50 -16.05 -7.50
C ALA A 84 1.32 -16.67 -8.25
N ASP A 85 0.12 -16.10 -8.16
CA ASP A 85 -1.09 -16.62 -8.80
C ASP A 85 -0.94 -16.67 -10.33
N ALA A 86 -1.02 -17.89 -10.87
CA ALA A 86 -0.86 -18.15 -12.31
C ALA A 86 -2.00 -17.55 -13.14
N GLU A 87 -3.21 -17.52 -12.56
CA GLU A 87 -4.41 -16.97 -13.18
C GLU A 87 -4.59 -15.47 -12.86
N GLY A 88 -3.77 -14.97 -11.93
CA GLY A 88 -3.78 -13.59 -11.48
C GLY A 88 -3.15 -12.61 -12.49
N PRO A 89 -3.51 -11.32 -12.42
CA PRO A 89 -3.02 -10.30 -13.35
C PRO A 89 -1.57 -9.87 -13.12
N HIS A 90 -0.82 -10.51 -12.21
CA HIS A 90 0.53 -10.08 -11.81
C HIS A 90 1.65 -10.61 -12.73
N LEU A 91 1.60 -11.89 -13.10
CA LEU A 91 2.75 -12.55 -13.74
C LEU A 91 3.06 -12.04 -15.15
N GLU A 92 2.04 -11.71 -15.95
CA GLU A 92 2.25 -11.20 -17.30
C GLU A 92 2.97 -9.83 -17.30
N PRO A 93 2.50 -8.81 -16.55
CA PRO A 93 3.25 -7.57 -16.36
C PRO A 93 4.69 -7.78 -15.86
N TRP A 94 4.89 -8.69 -14.91
CA TRP A 94 6.23 -9.01 -14.40
C TRP A 94 7.14 -9.57 -15.48
N ARG A 95 6.64 -10.48 -16.33
CA ARG A 95 7.39 -11.01 -17.49
C ARG A 95 7.80 -9.90 -18.45
N ARG A 96 6.89 -8.97 -18.76
CA ARG A 96 7.18 -7.80 -19.62
C ARG A 96 8.25 -6.90 -19.01
N PHE A 97 8.13 -6.59 -17.72
CA PHE A 97 9.14 -5.81 -17.01
C PHE A 97 10.52 -6.47 -17.07
N ARG A 98 10.63 -7.79 -16.82
CA ARG A 98 11.93 -8.50 -16.86
C ARG A 98 12.62 -8.42 -18.23
N ALA A 99 11.86 -8.37 -19.32
CA ALA A 99 12.43 -8.17 -20.65
C ALA A 99 13.05 -6.77 -20.79
N LEU A 100 12.38 -5.74 -20.25
CA LEU A 100 12.80 -4.33 -20.32
C LEU A 100 13.89 -3.96 -19.31
N ALA A 101 13.92 -4.62 -18.16
CA ALA A 101 14.89 -4.38 -17.10
C ALA A 101 16.32 -4.67 -17.57
N GLN A 102 16.51 -5.57 -18.54
CA GLN A 102 17.82 -5.88 -19.13
C GLN A 102 18.42 -4.67 -19.85
N ASP A 103 17.59 -3.75 -20.35
CA ASP A 103 18.03 -2.54 -21.07
C ASP A 103 18.17 -1.31 -20.15
N GLY A 104 17.77 -1.41 -18.88
CA GLY A 104 17.87 -0.32 -17.90
C GLY A 104 16.89 0.84 -18.10
N ASP A 105 15.98 0.76 -19.08
CA ASP A 105 15.03 1.83 -19.41
C ASP A 105 14.06 2.18 -18.28
N VAL A 106 13.80 1.20 -17.41
CA VAL A 106 12.97 1.31 -16.21
C VAL A 106 13.64 0.65 -15.02
N GLY A 107 13.55 1.28 -13.87
CA GLY A 107 13.81 0.65 -12.58
C GLY A 107 12.50 0.32 -11.88
N VAL A 108 12.46 -0.81 -11.17
CA VAL A 108 11.39 -1.15 -10.22
C VAL A 108 12.01 -1.33 -8.85
N TRP A 109 11.28 -0.90 -7.83
CA TRP A 109 11.66 -1.09 -6.43
C TRP A 109 10.45 -1.57 -5.65
N HIS A 110 10.69 -2.34 -4.59
CA HIS A 110 9.66 -2.70 -3.63
C HIS A 110 10.23 -2.95 -2.24
N GLU A 111 9.41 -2.73 -1.23
CA GLU A 111 9.73 -2.96 0.19
C GLU A 111 8.50 -3.58 0.87
N THR A 112 8.74 -4.59 1.71
CA THR A 112 7.69 -5.27 2.48
C THR A 112 8.01 -5.14 3.96
N TYR A 113 7.07 -4.62 4.74
CA TYR A 113 7.17 -4.51 6.19
C TYR A 113 6.00 -5.21 6.85
N VAL A 114 6.28 -6.06 7.82
CA VAL A 114 5.26 -6.70 8.66
C VAL A 114 5.22 -5.97 9.99
N ALA A 115 4.07 -5.42 10.35
CA ALA A 115 3.87 -4.74 11.61
C ALA A 115 2.92 -5.54 12.50
N GLY A 116 3.51 -6.19 13.50
CA GLY A 116 2.79 -6.86 14.58
C GLY A 116 2.47 -5.93 15.76
N PRO A 117 2.06 -6.50 16.90
CA PRO A 117 1.73 -5.75 18.11
C PRO A 117 2.86 -4.80 18.54
N GLY A 118 2.51 -3.56 18.88
CA GLY A 118 3.46 -2.57 19.41
C GLY A 118 4.51 -2.05 18.41
N SER A 119 4.37 -2.32 17.12
CA SER A 119 5.34 -1.92 16.08
C SER A 119 4.87 -0.81 15.13
N ARG A 120 3.61 -0.37 15.27
CA ARG A 120 2.99 0.66 14.43
C ARG A 120 2.18 1.66 15.25
N GLU A 121 2.10 2.89 14.75
CA GLU A 121 1.15 3.90 15.17
C GLU A 121 0.85 4.83 14.00
N ALA A 122 -0.31 5.50 14.01
CA ALA A 122 -0.68 6.44 12.97
C ALA A 122 -1.47 7.62 13.55
N VAL A 123 -1.37 8.77 12.88
CA VAL A 123 -2.15 9.97 13.19
C VAL A 123 -2.68 10.57 11.90
N TYR A 124 -3.95 10.92 11.91
CA TYR A 124 -4.66 11.57 10.82
C TYR A 124 -5.32 12.82 11.39
N ALA A 125 -4.85 14.01 11.02
CA ALA A 125 -5.43 15.28 11.44
C ALA A 125 -6.07 15.98 10.24
N ASN A 126 -7.38 16.28 10.33
CA ASN A 126 -8.18 16.81 9.22
C ASN A 126 -8.11 15.98 7.92
N MET A 127 -7.93 14.67 8.05
CA MET A 127 -7.92 13.73 6.94
C MET A 127 -9.18 12.86 7.00
N GLY A 128 -9.67 12.42 5.84
CA GLY A 128 -10.81 11.51 5.77
C GLY A 128 -10.52 10.14 6.40
N GLU A 129 -11.52 9.53 7.00
CA GLU A 129 -11.41 8.24 7.71
C GLU A 129 -10.98 7.07 6.79
N GLY A 130 -11.25 7.18 5.48
CA GLY A 130 -10.85 6.21 4.47
C GLY A 130 -9.40 6.31 3.98
N PHE A 131 -8.58 7.19 4.55
CA PHE A 131 -7.19 7.37 4.13
C PHE A 131 -6.20 6.59 4.99
N GLY A 132 -5.14 6.10 4.34
CA GLY A 132 -4.02 5.43 4.95
C GLY A 132 -4.41 4.13 5.65
N LEU A 133 -3.66 3.83 6.70
CA LEU A 133 -3.88 2.68 7.57
C LEU A 133 -5.23 2.74 8.30
N ALA A 134 -5.74 3.95 8.62
CA ALA A 134 -7.09 4.09 9.16
C ALA A 134 -8.17 3.65 8.17
N GLY A 135 -8.01 3.93 6.88
CA GLY A 135 -8.90 3.39 5.85
C GLY A 135 -8.79 1.87 5.71
N ALA A 136 -7.59 1.31 5.88
CA ALA A 136 -7.35 -0.12 5.73
C ALA A 136 -7.81 -0.99 6.92
N LEU A 137 -7.70 -0.46 8.14
CA LEU A 137 -7.99 -1.21 9.38
C LEU A 137 -9.19 -0.65 10.18
N GLY A 138 -9.75 0.48 9.76
CA GLY A 138 -10.76 1.23 10.50
C GLY A 138 -10.16 2.44 11.24
N ALA A 139 -10.86 3.56 11.16
CA ALA A 139 -10.50 4.80 11.85
C ALA A 139 -11.04 4.81 13.29
N VAL A 140 -10.22 5.23 14.24
CA VAL A 140 -10.58 5.41 15.64
C VAL A 140 -10.35 6.85 16.05
N GLN A 141 -11.37 7.50 16.60
CA GLN A 141 -11.27 8.87 17.09
C GLN A 141 -10.22 8.96 18.21
N MET A 142 -9.31 9.94 18.15
CA MET A 142 -8.27 10.09 19.16
C MET A 142 -8.84 10.72 20.45
N GLY A 143 -9.01 9.88 21.48
CA GLY A 143 -9.42 10.28 22.83
C GLY A 143 -8.28 10.28 23.87
N ALA A 144 -8.64 10.27 25.15
CA ALA A 144 -7.67 10.08 26.23
C ALA A 144 -6.93 8.75 26.05
N GLY A 145 -5.62 8.73 26.34
CA GLY A 145 -4.80 7.52 26.17
C GLY A 145 -4.34 7.23 24.75
N LEU A 146 -4.63 8.09 23.76
CA LEU A 146 -4.13 7.99 22.37
C LEU A 146 -3.40 9.26 21.90
N GLN A 147 -3.17 10.24 22.77
CA GLN A 147 -2.67 11.56 22.40
C GLN A 147 -1.20 11.56 21.99
N THR A 148 -0.38 10.72 22.63
CA THR A 148 1.06 10.64 22.36
C THR A 148 1.43 9.43 21.52
N HIS A 149 2.60 9.49 20.88
CA HIS A 149 3.20 8.36 20.15
C HIS A 149 3.25 7.09 21.02
N ALA A 150 3.85 7.18 22.22
CA ALA A 150 3.99 6.04 23.13
C ALA A 150 2.65 5.44 23.58
N GLN A 151 1.63 6.27 23.73
CA GLN A 151 0.26 5.85 24.04
C GLN A 151 -0.34 5.00 22.92
N ARG A 152 -0.26 5.47 21.67
CA ARG A 152 -0.78 4.72 20.51
C ARG A 152 0.01 3.44 20.26
N LEU A 153 1.33 3.50 20.36
CA LEU A 153 2.18 2.33 20.17
C LEU A 153 1.83 1.23 21.19
N ARG A 154 1.63 1.59 22.47
CA ARG A 154 1.15 0.66 23.50
C ARG A 154 -0.24 0.11 23.21
N ALA A 155 -1.16 0.92 22.70
CA ALA A 155 -2.50 0.47 22.36
C ALA A 155 -2.47 -0.65 21.32
N VAL A 156 -1.60 -0.57 20.31
CA VAL A 156 -1.38 -1.66 19.34
C VAL A 156 -0.78 -2.91 19.98
N GLY A 157 0.04 -2.76 21.03
CA GLY A 157 0.66 -3.88 21.74
C GLY A 157 -0.28 -4.66 22.69
N GLN A 158 -1.50 -4.16 22.91
CA GLN A 158 -2.47 -4.72 23.86
C GLN A 158 -3.70 -5.35 23.21
N GLY A 159 -3.88 -5.15 21.89
CA GLY A 159 -4.99 -5.70 21.11
C GLY A 159 -4.67 -7.01 20.42
#